data_AF-A0A011PH56-F1
#
_entry.id   AF-A0A011PH56-F1
#
_cell.length_a   1.000
_cell.length_b   1.000
_cell.length_c   1.000
_cell.angle_alpha   90.00
_cell.angle_beta   90.00
_cell.angle_gamma   90.00
#
_symmetry.space_group_name_H-M   'P 1'
#
loop_
_entity.id
_entity.type
_entity.pdbx_description
1 polymer ?
#
loop_
_entity_poly.entity_id
_entity_poly.type
_entity_poly.pdbx_seq_one_letter_code
_entity_poly.pdbx_strand_id
1 'polypeptide(L)'
;MGSLSNESFDQFLDSLKQAGVQISNEDELRERLAEAQRWRFAFATLAANGRPLGIRFQDSSSGVNQDDIQRTLARFQFPEVLHSTFTASLRADH
;
A
#
# COMPACT_ATOMS: atom_id res chain seq x y z
N MET A 1 -16.82 -18.38 -16.63
CA MET A 1 -17.24 -17.63 -15.42
C MET A 1 -16.08 -17.67 -14.43
N GLY A 2 -15.56 -16.51 -14.02
CA GLY A 2 -14.37 -16.43 -13.15
C GLY A 2 -13.51 -15.18 -13.34
N SER A 3 -14.06 -14.07 -13.85
CA SER A 3 -13.34 -12.79 -13.87
C SER A 3 -13.72 -12.01 -12.61
N LEU A 4 -13.17 -12.43 -11.47
CA LEU A 4 -13.12 -11.58 -10.29
C LEU A 4 -12.05 -10.52 -10.58
N SER A 5 -12.51 -9.40 -11.14
CA SER A 5 -11.93 -8.06 -11.00
C SER A 5 -10.40 -7.98 -11.16
N ASN A 6 -9.96 -7.66 -12.37
CA ASN A 6 -8.57 -7.43 -12.78
C ASN A 6 -7.91 -6.16 -12.15
N GLU A 7 -8.42 -5.67 -11.02
CA GLU A 7 -7.77 -4.66 -10.18
C GLU A 7 -6.87 -5.38 -9.17
N SER A 8 -5.72 -5.83 -9.67
CA SER A 8 -4.73 -6.59 -8.91
C SER A 8 -4.00 -5.69 -7.90
N PHE A 9 -3.67 -6.26 -6.74
CA PHE A 9 -2.77 -5.62 -5.76
C PHE A 9 -1.46 -5.15 -6.41
N ASP A 10 -1.01 -5.83 -7.46
CA ASP A 10 0.17 -5.43 -8.22
C ASP A 10 0.04 -4.03 -8.85
N GLN A 11 -1.13 -3.73 -9.45
CA GLN A 11 -1.42 -2.39 -9.99
C GLN A 11 -1.49 -1.33 -8.89
N PHE A 12 -2.00 -1.71 -7.71
CA PHE A 12 -2.02 -0.84 -6.55
C PHE A 12 -0.61 -0.51 -6.07
N LEU A 13 0.26 -1.52 -5.93
CA LEU A 13 1.66 -1.33 -5.55
C LEU A 13 2.43 -0.52 -6.59
N ASP A 14 2.17 -0.74 -7.89
CA ASP A 14 2.77 0.07 -8.95
C ASP A 14 2.34 1.53 -8.87
N SER A 15 1.05 1.80 -8.64
CA SER A 15 0.53 3.16 -8.44
C SER A 15 1.17 3.85 -7.23
N LEU A 16 1.33 3.13 -6.12
CA LEU A 16 2.05 3.66 -4.94
C LEU A 16 3.49 4.03 -5.27
N LYS A 17 4.20 3.17 -6.03
CA LYS A 17 5.57 3.46 -6.48
C LYS A 17 5.65 4.65 -7.42
N GLN A 18 4.70 4.77 -8.35
CA GLN A 18 4.57 5.93 -9.24
C GLN A 18 4.29 7.22 -8.46
N ALA A 19 3.55 7.13 -7.36
CA ALA A 19 3.32 8.23 -6.43
C ALA A 19 4.56 8.59 -5.57
N GLY A 20 5.66 7.84 -5.69
CA GLY A 20 6.89 8.06 -4.95
C GLY A 20 6.97 7.32 -3.62
N VAL A 21 6.15 6.29 -3.38
CA VAL A 21 6.27 5.43 -2.19
C VAL A 21 7.31 4.36 -2.43
N GLN A 22 8.34 4.31 -1.59
CA GLN A 22 9.27 3.19 -1.53
C GLN A 22 8.74 2.10 -0.61
N ILE A 23 8.73 0.86 -1.11
CA ILE A 23 8.28 -0.31 -0.35
C ILE A 23 9.49 -1.18 -0.04
N SER A 24 9.85 -1.28 1.24
CA SER A 24 10.84 -2.24 1.71
C SER A 24 10.22 -3.62 1.82
N ASN A 25 10.97 -4.63 1.39
CA ASN A 25 10.53 -6.03 1.39
C ASN A 25 9.22 -6.24 0.57
N GLU A 26 9.18 -5.67 -0.65
CA GLU A 26 8.02 -5.77 -1.56
C GLU A 26 7.65 -7.22 -1.88
N ASP A 27 8.64 -8.11 -2.00
CA ASP A 27 8.42 -9.53 -2.31
C ASP A 27 7.52 -10.19 -1.25
N GLU A 28 7.89 -10.05 0.03
CA GLU A 28 7.13 -10.54 1.18
C GLU A 28 5.73 -9.89 1.26
N LEU A 29 5.63 -8.58 0.97
CA LEU A 29 4.35 -7.90 0.91
C LEU A 29 3.45 -8.52 -0.18
N ARG A 30 3.99 -8.74 -1.38
CA ARG A 30 3.26 -9.36 -2.49
C ARG A 30 2.85 -10.78 -2.16
N GLU A 31 3.71 -11.57 -1.55
CA GLU A 31 3.40 -12.93 -1.11
C GLU A 31 2.23 -12.93 -0.13
N ARG A 32 2.28 -12.11 0.92
CA ARG A 32 1.17 -12.01 1.89
C ARG A 32 -0.13 -11.51 1.26
N LEU A 33 -0.04 -10.59 0.29
CA LEU A 33 -1.21 -10.09 -0.44
C LEU A 33 -1.80 -11.16 -1.39
N ALA A 34 -0.96 -11.96 -2.02
CA ALA A 34 -1.36 -13.05 -2.90
C ALA A 34 -1.93 -14.25 -2.13
N GLU A 35 -1.35 -14.57 -0.97
CA GLU A 35 -1.85 -15.61 -0.06
C GLU A 35 -3.17 -15.21 0.61
N ALA A 36 -3.37 -13.92 0.87
CA ALA A 36 -4.60 -13.43 1.48
C ALA A 36 -5.77 -13.43 0.49
N GLN A 37 -6.80 -14.23 0.79
CA GLN A 37 -8.07 -14.19 0.07
C GLN A 37 -8.72 -12.79 0.03
N ARG A 38 -8.34 -11.91 0.96
CA ARG A 38 -8.71 -10.48 0.99
C ARG A 38 -7.46 -9.60 1.15
N TRP A 39 -6.71 -9.45 0.06
CA TRP A 39 -5.49 -8.63 0.02
C TRP A 39 -5.68 -7.21 0.57
N ARG A 40 -6.85 -6.56 0.36
CA ARG A 40 -7.13 -5.22 0.91
C ARG A 40 -7.06 -5.18 2.45
N PHE A 41 -7.60 -6.19 3.12
CA PHE A 41 -7.54 -6.28 4.59
C PHE A 41 -6.14 -6.64 5.08
N ALA A 42 -5.45 -7.52 4.35
CA ALA A 42 -4.05 -7.84 4.64
C ALA A 42 -3.18 -6.59 4.50
N PHE A 43 -3.33 -5.81 3.43
CA PHE A 43 -2.63 -4.55 3.24
C PHE A 43 -2.89 -3.57 4.38
N ALA A 44 -4.15 -3.33 4.75
CA ALA A 44 -4.48 -2.46 5.88
C ALA A 44 -3.78 -2.88 7.18
N THR A 45 -3.74 -4.20 7.41
CA THR A 45 -3.07 -4.77 8.58
C THR A 45 -1.56 -4.63 8.47
N LEU A 46 -0.96 -4.84 7.31
CA LEU A 46 0.48 -4.72 7.04
C LEU A 46 0.96 -3.26 6.99
N ALA A 47 0.12 -2.32 6.58
CA ALA A 47 0.42 -0.89 6.67
C ALA A 47 0.58 -0.47 8.13
N ALA A 48 -0.25 -1.00 9.04
CA ALA A 48 -0.18 -0.72 10.47
C ALA A 48 0.82 -1.62 11.23
N ASN A 49 0.94 -2.91 10.86
CA ASN A 49 1.67 -3.96 11.58
C ASN A 49 2.74 -4.65 10.72
N GLY A 50 3.17 -4.05 9.61
CA GLY A 50 4.18 -4.63 8.70
C GLY A 50 5.62 -4.50 9.21
N ARG A 51 5.86 -3.63 10.20
CA ARG A 51 7.17 -3.43 10.85
C ARG A 51 7.85 -4.73 11.29
N PRO A 52 7.19 -5.68 11.98
CA PRO A 52 7.77 -6.99 12.33
C PRO A 52 8.14 -7.87 11.13
N LEU A 53 7.52 -7.68 9.98
CA LEU A 53 7.80 -8.43 8.74
C LEU A 53 8.87 -7.75 7.87
N GLY A 54 9.46 -6.64 8.36
CA GLY A 54 10.39 -5.83 7.57
C GLY A 54 9.71 -5.03 6.44
N ILE A 55 8.39 -5.07 6.35
CA ILE A 55 7.62 -4.33 5.36
C ILE A 55 7.45 -2.90 5.86
N ARG A 56 8.01 -1.95 5.13
CA ARG A 56 7.92 -0.52 5.44
C ARG A 56 7.59 0.26 4.18
N PHE A 57 6.73 1.25 4.35
CA PHE A 57 6.40 2.23 3.33
C PHE A 57 7.15 3.51 3.71
N GLN A 58 8.01 3.98 2.82
CA GLN A 58 8.87 5.14 3.02
C GLN A 58 8.63 6.16 1.91
N ASP A 59 8.87 7.42 2.22
CA ASP A 59 8.91 8.49 1.23
C ASP A 59 10.16 8.31 0.36
N SER A 60 10.01 8.27 -0.96
CA SER A 60 11.18 8.34 -1.83
C SER A 60 11.81 9.72 -1.68
N SER A 61 13.14 9.84 -1.65
CA SER A 61 13.84 11.12 -1.41
C SER A 61 13.47 12.31 -2.34
N SER A 62 12.66 12.08 -3.38
CA SER A 62 12.08 13.10 -4.25
C SER A 62 10.74 13.69 -3.75
N GLY A 63 10.21 13.21 -2.61
CA GLY A 63 8.90 13.58 -2.07
C GLY A 63 7.76 12.72 -2.61
N VAL A 64 6.90 12.19 -1.72
CA VAL A 64 5.67 11.50 -2.14
C VAL A 64 4.61 12.47 -2.62
N ASN A 65 3.92 12.11 -3.70
CA ASN A 65 2.71 12.79 -4.12
C ASN A 65 1.52 12.29 -3.30
N GLN A 66 1.28 12.93 -2.16
CA GLN A 66 0.21 12.56 -1.24
C GLN A 66 -1.17 12.53 -1.92
N ASP A 67 -1.42 13.42 -2.87
CA ASP A 67 -2.67 13.47 -3.64
C ASP A 67 -2.86 12.19 -4.48
N ASP A 68 -1.77 11.71 -5.08
CA ASP A 68 -1.77 10.49 -5.90
C ASP A 68 -1.92 9.22 -5.05
N ILE A 69 -1.28 9.19 -3.88
CA ILE A 69 -1.48 8.13 -2.88
C ILE A 69 -2.94 8.09 -2.42
N GLN A 70 -3.51 9.25 -2.06
CA GLN A 70 -4.91 9.34 -1.62
C GLN A 70 -5.87 8.93 -2.74
N ARG A 71 -5.63 9.37 -3.98
CA ARG A 71 -6.40 8.95 -5.17
C ARG A 71 -6.32 7.46 -5.40
N THR A 72 -5.13 6.89 -5.29
CA THR A 72 -4.89 5.45 -5.41
C THR A 72 -5.69 4.72 -4.33
N LEU A 73 -5.51 5.05 -3.06
CA LEU A 73 -6.24 4.39 -1.96
C LEU A 73 -7.77 4.54 -2.10
N ALA A 74 -8.26 5.72 -2.49
CA ALA A 74 -9.67 5.97 -2.75
C ALA A 74 -10.20 5.13 -3.93
N ARG A 75 -9.43 4.99 -5.00
CA ARG A 75 -9.76 4.14 -6.16
C ARG A 75 -9.93 2.69 -5.75
N PHE A 76 -9.09 2.19 -4.84
CA PHE A 76 -9.18 0.82 -4.31
C PHE A 76 -10.19 0.66 -3.16
N GLN A 77 -11.02 1.68 -2.90
CA GLN A 77 -12.08 1.68 -1.89
C GLN A 77 -11.57 1.48 -0.45
N PHE A 78 -10.36 1.94 -0.16
CA PHE A 78 -9.87 1.96 1.22
C PHE A 78 -10.60 3.04 2.04
N PRO A 79 -10.77 2.81 3.35
CA PRO A 79 -11.42 3.79 4.21
C PRO A 79 -10.48 4.98 4.49
N GLU A 80 -11.02 6.19 4.64
CA GLU A 80 -10.24 7.42 4.85
C GLU A 80 -9.33 7.38 6.08
N VAL A 81 -9.71 6.61 7.11
CA VAL A 81 -8.87 6.35 8.29
C VAL A 81 -7.53 5.73 7.91
N LEU A 82 -7.53 4.85 6.91
CA LEU A 82 -6.32 4.20 6.42
C LEU A 82 -5.48 5.18 5.60
N HIS A 83 -6.12 6.07 4.84
CA HIS A 83 -5.39 7.13 4.11
C HIS A 83 -4.60 8.00 5.08
N SER A 84 -5.26 8.48 6.14
CA SER A 84 -4.63 9.32 7.16
C SER A 84 -3.52 8.57 7.91
N THR A 85 -3.76 7.31 8.29
CA THR A 85 -2.77 6.48 9.01
C THR A 85 -1.56 6.15 8.13
N PHE A 86 -1.79 5.87 6.85
CA PHE A 86 -0.73 5.57 5.89
C PHE A 86 0.12 6.80 5.59
N THR A 87 -0.50 7.94 5.28
CA THR A 87 0.21 9.20 5.06
C THR A 87 0.96 9.67 6.32
N ALA A 88 0.39 9.47 7.52
CA ALA A 88 1.08 9.74 8.77
C ALA A 88 2.28 8.81 8.99
N SER A 89 2.16 7.52 8.64
CA SER A 89 3.25 6.54 8.74
C SER A 89 4.41 6.86 7.81
N LEU A 90 4.13 7.38 6.60
CA LEU A 90 5.16 7.86 5.66
C LEU A 90 5.95 9.05 6.23
N ARG A 91 5.27 10.01 6.88
CA ARG A 91 5.94 11.18 7.48
C ARG A 91 6.70 10.89 8.77
N ALA A 92 6.33 9.84 9.49
CA ALA A 92 6.93 9.50 10.77
C ALA A 92 8.33 8.86 10.64
N ASP A 93 8.77 8.52 9.42
CA ASP A 93 10.08 7.91 9.14
C ASP A 93 11.11 8.93 8.60
N HIS A 94 10.79 10.23 8.60
CA HIS A 94 11.69 11.34 8.22
C HIS A 94 12.29 12.06 9.44
#